data_AF-A0AAD8M8B4-F1
#
_entry.id   AF-A0AAD8M8B4-F1
#
_cell.length_a   1.000
_cell.length_b   1.000
_cell.length_c   1.000
_cell.angle_alpha   90.00
_cell.angle_beta   90.00
_cell.angle_gamma   90.00
#
_symmetry.space_group_name_H-M   'P 1'
#
loop_
_entity.id
_entity.type
_entity.pdbx_description
1 polymer ?
#
loop_
_entity_poly.entity_id
_entity_poly.type
_entity_poly.pdbx_seq_one_letter_code
_entity_poly.pdbx_strand_id
1 'polypeptide(L)'
;MLTDGENLWQDDKQVLLGGGGGGSSILVLLNFLALTMGGYMGFSEIQLVGVAVAALVVAATAAFLFNSNKSKGSLSADSFKKFKLVERQQLSHNVAKFKFALPSPTSVLGLPIGQHISCKGKDSQGEDVIKPYTPTTLDSDVGHFELVIKMYPQGRMSHHFREMRVGDYMEVKGPKGRFKYQPGQVRAFGMLAGGSGITPMFQVARAILENPHDTTKVHLIYANVTVDDILLKEELDGLASNYPDRFKIYYALNQPPEVWDGGVGFVSKEMIQEHCPAPASDIQKVNHKNIIDGEVLSGRV
;
A
#
# COMPACT_ATOMS: atom_id res chain seq x y z
N MET A 1 21.54 -41.05 -44.68
CA MET A 1 21.12 -42.06 -43.70
C MET A 1 21.85 -41.74 -42.40
N LEU A 2 21.20 -40.99 -41.53
CA LEU A 2 21.68 -40.69 -40.19
C LEU A 2 20.55 -41.07 -39.24
N THR A 3 20.88 -41.88 -38.26
CA THR A 3 20.05 -42.15 -37.08
C THR A 3 20.62 -41.28 -35.96
N ASP A 4 19.74 -40.75 -35.11
CA ASP A 4 19.95 -40.70 -33.65
C ASP A 4 18.79 -39.97 -32.96
N GLY A 5 18.46 -40.47 -31.77
CA GLY A 5 18.06 -39.62 -30.66
C GLY A 5 16.57 -39.43 -30.39
N GLU A 6 16.11 -40.17 -29.39
CA GLU A 6 14.91 -40.01 -28.55
C GLU A 6 14.28 -38.61 -28.43
N ASN A 7 12.95 -38.57 -28.28
CA ASN A 7 12.29 -37.68 -27.30
C ASN A 7 10.83 -38.12 -27.02
N LEU A 8 10.52 -38.21 -25.73
CA LEU A 8 9.21 -38.39 -25.15
C LEU A 8 8.58 -37.02 -24.84
N TRP A 9 7.24 -36.97 -24.91
CA TRP A 9 6.29 -35.93 -24.46
C TRP A 9 5.79 -34.91 -25.49
N GLN A 10 4.69 -35.27 -26.16
CA GLN A 10 3.57 -34.47 -26.67
C GLN A 10 2.56 -35.50 -27.23
N ASP A 11 1.24 -35.40 -27.16
CA ASP A 11 0.24 -34.38 -26.86
C ASP A 11 -1.05 -35.17 -26.53
N ASP A 12 -2.02 -34.56 -25.85
CA ASP A 12 -3.36 -34.46 -26.46
C ASP A 12 -4.29 -33.52 -25.68
N LYS A 13 -4.70 -32.49 -26.41
CA LYS A 13 -5.85 -31.63 -26.15
C LYS A 13 -7.06 -32.19 -26.87
N GLN A 14 -8.24 -31.75 -26.38
CA GLN A 14 -9.54 -31.64 -27.06
C GLN A 14 -10.45 -32.89 -27.03
N VAL A 15 -11.79 -32.83 -26.92
CA VAL A 15 -12.83 -31.89 -26.43
C VAL A 15 -14.17 -32.59 -26.77
N LEU A 16 -15.25 -32.36 -25.99
CA LEU A 16 -16.68 -32.77 -26.18
C LEU A 16 -17.09 -34.20 -25.74
N LEU A 17 -18.21 -34.50 -25.06
CA LEU A 17 -19.45 -33.77 -24.70
C LEU A 17 -20.27 -34.55 -23.64
N GLY A 18 -21.05 -33.81 -22.82
CA GLY A 18 -22.27 -34.27 -22.13
C GLY A 18 -22.13 -34.45 -20.62
N GLY A 19 -22.88 -33.79 -19.72
CA GLY A 19 -23.99 -32.86 -19.83
C GLY A 19 -24.60 -32.71 -18.42
N GLY A 20 -25.04 -31.49 -18.07
CA GLY A 20 -26.13 -31.20 -17.12
C GLY A 20 -25.98 -31.55 -15.63
N GLY A 21 -26.13 -30.54 -14.75
CA GLY A 21 -26.74 -30.71 -13.42
C GLY A 21 -25.87 -30.42 -12.20
N GLY A 22 -25.40 -29.17 -12.04
CA GLY A 22 -24.68 -28.72 -10.83
C GLY A 22 -25.49 -28.65 -9.53
N GLY A 23 -26.71 -29.20 -9.49
CA GLY A 23 -27.56 -29.27 -8.29
C GLY A 23 -27.46 -30.59 -7.51
N SER A 24 -26.98 -31.68 -8.13
CA SER A 24 -27.05 -33.02 -7.52
C SER A 24 -25.84 -33.38 -6.66
N SER A 25 -24.65 -32.83 -6.92
CA SER A 25 -23.42 -33.28 -6.25
C SER A 25 -23.33 -32.87 -4.78
N ILE A 26 -23.93 -31.73 -4.40
CA ILE A 26 -23.99 -31.27 -3.00
C ILE A 26 -25.07 -32.02 -2.20
N LEU A 27 -26.22 -32.33 -2.81
CA LEU A 27 -27.27 -33.13 -2.17
C LEU A 27 -26.82 -34.58 -1.93
N VAL A 28 -26.05 -35.15 -2.85
CA VAL A 28 -25.50 -36.52 -2.69
C VAL A 28 -24.47 -36.57 -1.55
N LEU A 29 -23.61 -35.55 -1.41
CA LEU A 29 -22.65 -35.44 -0.31
C LEU A 29 -23.32 -35.18 1.05
N LEU A 30 -24.37 -34.35 1.10
CA LEU A 30 -25.16 -34.12 2.31
C LEU A 30 -25.93 -35.39 2.73
N ASN A 31 -26.48 -36.16 1.78
CA ASN A 31 -27.13 -37.44 2.05
C ASN A 31 -26.16 -38.51 2.57
N PHE A 32 -24.91 -38.53 2.09
CA PHE A 32 -23.89 -39.47 2.59
C PHE A 32 -23.41 -39.14 4.01
N LEU A 33 -23.29 -37.85 4.35
CA LEU A 33 -23.01 -37.41 5.72
C LEU A 33 -24.19 -37.70 6.67
N ALA A 34 -25.41 -37.58 6.16
CA ALA A 34 -26.64 -37.85 6.90
C ALA A 34 -26.79 -39.34 7.28
N LEU A 35 -26.51 -40.24 6.34
CA LEU A 35 -26.58 -41.70 6.55
C LEU A 35 -25.49 -42.23 7.50
N THR A 36 -24.32 -41.59 7.51
CA THR A 36 -23.21 -41.99 8.40
C THR A 36 -23.37 -41.47 9.83
N MET A 37 -24.01 -40.31 10.05
CA MET A 37 -24.30 -39.82 11.40
C MET A 37 -25.65 -40.27 11.98
N GLY A 38 -26.67 -40.50 11.14
CA GLY A 38 -28.01 -40.92 11.58
C GLY A 38 -28.02 -42.31 12.24
N GLY A 39 -27.14 -43.21 11.77
CA GLY A 39 -26.98 -44.55 12.35
C GLY A 39 -26.27 -44.58 13.71
N TYR A 40 -25.50 -43.54 14.07
CA TYR A 40 -24.69 -43.52 15.30
C TYR A 40 -25.32 -42.75 16.47
N MET A 41 -26.38 -41.96 16.24
CA MET A 41 -26.96 -41.08 17.27
C MET A 41 -28.49 -41.09 17.38
N GLY A 42 -29.22 -41.90 16.60
CA GLY A 42 -30.67 -42.10 16.79
C GLY A 42 -31.57 -40.91 16.44
N PHE A 43 -31.09 -39.96 15.63
CA PHE A 43 -31.87 -38.79 15.19
C PHE A 43 -32.80 -39.15 14.02
N SER A 44 -34.03 -38.62 14.02
CA SER A 44 -34.96 -38.74 12.89
C SER A 44 -34.53 -37.87 11.71
N GLU A 45 -34.95 -38.21 10.49
CA GLU A 45 -34.62 -37.43 9.28
C GLU A 45 -34.99 -35.94 9.41
N ILE A 46 -36.10 -35.65 10.10
CA ILE A 46 -36.57 -34.28 10.38
C ILE A 46 -35.57 -33.52 11.27
N GLN A 47 -35.01 -34.18 12.29
CA GLN A 47 -34.02 -33.58 13.18
C GLN A 47 -32.71 -33.29 12.43
N LEU A 48 -32.32 -34.18 11.52
CA LEU A 48 -31.11 -34.01 10.72
C LEU A 48 -31.22 -32.84 9.73
N VAL A 49 -32.37 -32.68 9.08
CA VAL A 49 -32.67 -31.53 8.23
C VAL A 49 -32.67 -30.24 9.07
N GLY A 50 -33.26 -30.26 10.27
CA GLY A 50 -33.25 -29.12 11.19
C GLY A 50 -31.84 -28.65 11.57
N VAL A 51 -30.94 -29.59 11.88
CA VAL A 51 -29.52 -29.29 12.18
C VAL A 51 -28.80 -28.72 10.96
N ALA A 52 -29.02 -29.28 9.78
CA ALA A 52 -28.39 -28.80 8.54
C ALA A 52 -28.82 -27.35 8.20
N VAL A 53 -30.11 -27.04 8.34
CA VAL A 53 -30.63 -25.68 8.14
C VAL A 53 -30.04 -24.71 9.16
N ALA A 54 -29.99 -25.10 10.44
CA ALA A 54 -29.39 -24.27 11.49
C ALA A 54 -27.90 -23.99 11.22
N ALA A 55 -27.13 -24.99 10.81
CA ALA A 55 -25.71 -24.82 10.47
C ALA A 55 -25.51 -23.87 9.27
N LEU A 56 -26.34 -23.97 8.25
CA LEU A 56 -26.31 -23.06 7.10
C LEU A 56 -26.64 -21.62 7.48
N VAL A 57 -27.64 -21.40 8.35
CA VAL A 57 -28.00 -20.06 8.83
C VAL A 57 -26.87 -19.46 9.67
N VAL A 58 -26.24 -20.25 10.54
CA VAL A 58 -25.07 -19.79 11.32
C VAL A 58 -23.89 -19.46 10.41
N ALA A 59 -23.57 -20.31 9.42
CA ALA A 59 -22.50 -20.05 8.47
C ALA A 59 -22.79 -18.81 7.60
N ALA A 60 -24.02 -18.64 7.12
CA ALA A 60 -24.43 -17.48 6.34
C ALA A 60 -24.39 -16.19 7.17
N THR A 61 -24.81 -16.25 8.44
CA THR A 61 -24.77 -15.11 9.36
C THR A 61 -23.32 -14.77 9.73
N ALA A 62 -22.49 -15.77 10.01
CA ALA A 62 -21.06 -15.57 10.23
C ALA A 62 -20.39 -14.97 8.99
N ALA A 63 -20.66 -15.49 7.79
CA ALA A 63 -20.14 -14.95 6.53
C ALA A 63 -20.64 -13.53 6.25
N PHE A 64 -21.92 -13.23 6.54
CA PHE A 64 -22.49 -11.90 6.40
C PHE A 64 -21.85 -10.91 7.38
N LEU A 65 -21.66 -11.29 8.64
CA LEU A 65 -20.97 -10.48 9.65
C LEU A 65 -19.48 -10.30 9.31
N PHE A 66 -18.81 -11.34 8.83
CA PHE A 66 -17.42 -11.26 8.37
C PHE A 66 -17.26 -10.36 7.13
N ASN A 67 -18.21 -10.41 6.20
CA ASN A 67 -18.16 -9.63 4.97
C ASN A 67 -18.64 -8.19 5.17
N SER A 68 -19.57 -7.93 6.09
CA SER A 68 -20.02 -6.59 6.45
C SER A 68 -18.97 -5.82 7.28
N ASN A 69 -18.09 -6.53 8.00
CA ASN A 69 -16.97 -5.94 8.74
C ASN A 69 -15.74 -5.60 7.89
N LYS A 70 -15.71 -5.91 6.59
CA LYS A 70 -14.72 -5.30 5.70
C LYS A 70 -15.15 -3.87 5.43
N SER A 71 -14.65 -2.92 6.22
CA SER A 71 -14.91 -1.49 6.00
C SER A 71 -14.57 -1.15 4.55
N LYS A 72 -15.59 -0.80 3.75
CA LYS A 72 -15.35 -0.26 2.41
C LYS A 72 -14.53 1.02 2.59
N GLY A 73 -13.38 1.10 1.93
CA GLY A 73 -12.49 2.26 2.00
C GLY A 73 -13.22 3.59 1.77
N SER A 74 -12.74 4.64 2.41
CA SER A 74 -13.36 5.97 2.34
C SER A 74 -13.20 6.65 0.98
N LEU A 75 -12.25 6.22 0.15
CA LEU A 75 -11.96 6.79 -1.17
C LEU A 75 -13.01 6.49 -2.27
N SER A 76 -12.88 7.16 -3.42
CA SER A 76 -13.67 6.93 -4.64
C SER A 76 -12.77 7.08 -5.86
N ALA A 77 -12.73 6.06 -6.72
CA ALA A 77 -11.85 6.03 -7.89
C ALA A 77 -12.34 6.95 -9.01
N ASP A 78 -13.64 7.27 -9.01
CA ASP A 78 -14.38 7.94 -10.09
C ASP A 78 -14.69 9.41 -9.77
N SER A 79 -14.94 9.72 -8.50
CA SER A 79 -15.38 11.05 -8.04
C SER A 79 -14.53 11.60 -6.90
N PHE A 80 -14.48 12.93 -6.78
CA PHE A 80 -13.88 13.59 -5.63
C PHE A 80 -14.80 13.53 -4.41
N LYS A 81 -14.25 13.18 -3.26
CA LYS A 81 -14.90 13.20 -1.95
C LYS A 81 -14.25 14.26 -1.07
N LYS A 82 -15.02 14.88 -0.18
CA LYS A 82 -14.53 15.93 0.72
C LYS A 82 -14.14 15.35 2.07
N PHE A 83 -12.95 15.70 2.55
CA PHE A 83 -12.44 15.31 3.87
C PHE A 83 -12.07 16.55 4.67
N LYS A 84 -12.53 16.61 5.92
CA LYS A 84 -12.36 17.79 6.78
C LYS A 84 -10.96 17.80 7.39
N LEU A 85 -10.25 18.92 7.26
CA LEU A 85 -9.01 19.16 8.00
C LEU A 85 -9.35 19.36 9.48
N VAL A 86 -8.88 18.46 10.34
CA VAL A 86 -9.12 18.52 11.78
C VAL A 86 -7.92 19.00 12.57
N GLU A 87 -6.73 18.88 12.02
CA GLU A 87 -5.50 19.34 12.67
C GLU A 87 -4.46 19.73 11.61
N ARG A 88 -3.74 20.83 11.88
CA ARG A 88 -2.60 21.28 11.10
C ARG A 88 -1.44 21.55 12.04
N GLN A 89 -0.32 20.87 11.82
CA GLN A 89 0.90 21.04 12.60
C GLN A 89 2.01 21.57 11.69
N GLN A 90 2.57 22.72 12.03
CA GLN A 90 3.74 23.25 11.33
C GLN A 90 4.99 22.50 11.82
N LEU A 91 5.75 21.90 10.91
CA LEU A 91 6.94 21.11 11.25
C LEU A 91 8.23 21.92 11.01
N SER A 92 8.26 22.73 9.95
CA SER A 92 9.37 23.65 9.65
C SER A 92 8.85 24.89 8.93
N HIS A 93 9.72 25.81 8.49
CA HIS A 93 9.31 27.03 7.79
C HIS A 93 8.50 26.78 6.49
N ASN A 94 8.71 25.63 5.83
CA ASN A 94 8.03 25.28 4.58
C ASN A 94 7.36 23.90 4.62
N VAL A 95 7.28 23.22 5.77
CA VAL A 95 6.66 21.91 5.90
C VAL A 95 5.56 21.93 6.96
N ALA A 96 4.41 21.37 6.63
CA ALA A 96 3.35 21.13 7.59
C ALA A 96 2.70 19.76 7.39
N LYS A 97 2.21 19.19 8.49
CA LYS A 97 1.38 17.99 8.53
C LYS A 97 -0.09 18.39 8.61
N PHE A 98 -0.91 17.78 7.76
CA PHE A 98 -2.35 18.02 7.65
C PHE A 98 -3.09 16.72 7.92
N LYS A 99 -3.92 16.70 8.97
CA LYS A 99 -4.69 15.53 9.38
C LYS A 99 -6.16 15.71 9.01
N PHE A 100 -6.66 14.80 8.20
CA PHE A 100 -8.03 14.85 7.68
C PHE A 100 -8.87 13.74 8.30
N ALA A 101 -10.06 14.08 8.78
CA ALA A 101 -10.99 13.10 9.35
C ALA A 101 -11.65 12.26 8.26
N LEU A 102 -11.77 10.97 8.53
CA LEU A 102 -12.57 10.03 7.76
C LEU A 102 -14.05 10.05 8.24
N PRO A 103 -14.99 9.38 7.53
CA PRO A 103 -16.41 9.44 7.87
C PRO A 103 -16.78 8.98 9.28
N SER A 104 -16.00 8.05 9.87
CA SER A 104 -16.14 7.62 11.26
C SER A 104 -14.76 7.39 11.89
N PRO A 105 -14.65 7.39 13.24
CA PRO A 105 -13.40 7.10 13.96
C PRO A 105 -12.82 5.71 13.67
N THR A 106 -13.62 4.78 13.15
CA THR A 106 -13.22 3.41 12.80
C THR A 106 -13.05 3.19 11.30
N SER A 107 -13.32 4.21 10.48
CA SER A 107 -13.16 4.13 9.03
C SER A 107 -11.68 4.04 8.66
N VAL A 108 -11.38 3.35 7.57
CA VAL A 108 -10.05 3.36 6.95
C VAL A 108 -10.10 4.16 5.65
N LEU A 109 -8.94 4.65 5.19
CA LEU A 109 -8.86 5.37 3.93
C LEU A 109 -9.13 4.40 2.77
N GLY A 110 -8.62 3.17 2.86
CA GLY A 110 -8.74 2.14 1.83
C GLY A 110 -7.80 2.41 0.66
N LEU A 111 -6.57 2.84 0.96
CA LEU A 111 -5.53 3.12 -0.03
C LEU A 111 -4.57 1.93 -0.10
N PRO A 112 -4.56 1.15 -1.20
CA PRO A 112 -3.61 0.07 -1.36
C PRO A 112 -2.15 0.55 -1.28
N ILE A 113 -1.29 -0.25 -0.68
CA ILE A 113 0.12 0.08 -0.48
C ILE A 113 0.82 0.26 -1.83
N GLY A 114 1.48 1.39 -2.02
CA GLY A 114 2.10 1.77 -3.28
C GLY A 114 1.24 2.64 -4.19
N GLN A 115 -0.02 2.88 -3.82
CA GLN A 115 -0.92 3.81 -4.51
C GLN A 115 -0.98 5.15 -3.78
N HIS A 116 -1.47 6.16 -4.49
CA HIS A 116 -1.59 7.53 -4.01
C HIS A 116 -3.00 8.09 -4.25
N ILE A 117 -3.26 9.28 -3.74
CA ILE A 117 -4.51 10.02 -3.95
C ILE A 117 -4.29 11.26 -4.80
N SER A 118 -5.32 11.73 -5.49
CA SER A 118 -5.34 13.03 -6.16
C SER A 118 -6.08 14.03 -5.28
N CYS A 119 -5.39 15.07 -4.84
CA CYS A 119 -5.99 16.20 -4.14
C CYS A 119 -6.33 17.30 -5.14
N LYS A 120 -7.52 17.88 -5.01
CA LYS A 120 -7.97 19.04 -5.78
C LYS A 120 -8.05 20.25 -4.85
N GLY A 121 -7.44 21.35 -5.29
CA GLY A 121 -7.39 22.61 -4.57
C GLY A 121 -7.46 23.81 -5.51
N LYS A 122 -7.19 24.99 -4.95
CA LYS A 122 -7.20 26.29 -5.64
C LYS A 122 -5.85 26.98 -5.55
N ASP A 123 -5.33 27.45 -6.67
CA ASP A 123 -4.12 28.26 -6.68
C ASP A 123 -4.39 29.74 -6.31
N SER A 124 -3.37 30.59 -6.40
CA SER A 124 -3.46 32.01 -6.05
C SER A 124 -4.36 32.84 -6.98
N GLN A 125 -4.75 32.29 -8.13
CA GLN A 125 -5.66 32.93 -9.08
C GLN A 125 -7.09 32.39 -8.95
N GLY A 126 -7.32 31.43 -8.05
CA GLY A 126 -8.63 30.76 -7.88
C GLY A 126 -8.87 29.62 -8.88
N GLU A 127 -7.87 29.25 -9.68
CA GLU A 127 -7.95 28.18 -10.66
C GLU A 127 -7.79 26.81 -10.01
N ASP A 128 -8.48 25.81 -10.57
CA ASP A 128 -8.37 24.43 -10.10
C ASP A 128 -6.96 23.88 -10.34
N VAL A 129 -6.39 23.26 -9.32
CA VAL A 129 -5.14 22.51 -9.41
C VAL A 129 -5.35 21.12 -8.81
N ILE A 130 -4.89 20.08 -9.52
CA ILE A 130 -4.96 18.69 -9.06
C ILE A 130 -3.53 18.15 -9.00
N LYS A 131 -3.14 17.57 -7.87
CA LYS A 131 -1.81 16.98 -7.67
C LYS A 131 -1.89 15.66 -6.90
N PRO A 132 -0.97 14.71 -7.20
CA PRO A 132 -0.87 13.48 -6.47
C PRO A 132 -0.21 13.71 -5.10
N TYR A 133 -0.70 13.00 -4.08
CA TYR A 133 -0.10 12.94 -2.75
C TYR A 133 -0.20 11.51 -2.20
N THR A 134 0.83 11.07 -1.50
CA THR A 134 0.80 9.79 -0.79
C THR A 134 0.67 10.08 0.71
N PRO A 135 -0.43 9.65 1.34
CA PRO A 135 -0.58 9.76 2.79
C PRO A 135 0.54 9.04 3.55
N THR A 136 0.91 9.59 4.69
CA THR A 136 1.91 9.02 5.60
C THR A 136 1.30 8.02 6.60
N THR A 137 -0.03 7.87 6.55
CA THR A 137 -0.83 6.89 7.30
C THR A 137 -1.10 5.63 6.50
N LEU A 138 -1.33 4.52 7.21
CA LEU A 138 -1.81 3.23 6.68
C LEU A 138 -3.28 2.98 7.08
N ASP A 139 -3.89 1.92 6.55
CA ASP A 139 -5.25 1.52 6.97
C ASP A 139 -5.30 0.99 8.42
N SER A 140 -4.15 0.75 9.06
CA SER A 140 -4.06 0.54 10.51
C SER A 140 -4.28 1.82 11.32
N ASP A 141 -4.07 3.00 10.71
CA ASP A 141 -4.30 4.31 11.32
C ASP A 141 -5.77 4.73 11.09
N VAL A 142 -6.67 4.23 11.94
CA VAL A 142 -8.12 4.42 11.74
C VAL A 142 -8.59 5.86 11.98
N GLY A 143 -9.70 6.22 11.33
CA GLY A 143 -10.45 7.44 11.57
C GLY A 143 -9.88 8.71 10.91
N HIS A 144 -8.68 8.65 10.34
CA HIS A 144 -8.05 9.80 9.69
C HIS A 144 -7.04 9.38 8.62
N PHE A 145 -6.55 10.35 7.86
CA PHE A 145 -5.30 10.21 7.11
C PHE A 145 -4.48 11.49 7.22
N GLU A 146 -3.16 11.37 7.07
CA GLU A 146 -2.25 12.50 7.18
C GLU A 146 -1.49 12.74 5.88
N LEU A 147 -1.32 14.02 5.53
CA LEU A 147 -0.47 14.49 4.46
C LEU A 147 0.65 15.36 5.04
N VAL A 148 1.90 14.99 4.79
CA VAL A 148 3.06 15.85 5.06
C VAL A 148 3.43 16.58 3.79
N ILE A 149 3.28 17.91 3.80
CA ILE A 149 3.38 18.76 2.62
C ILE A 149 4.53 19.74 2.79
N LYS A 150 5.51 19.64 1.88
CA LYS A 150 6.48 20.70 1.64
C LYS A 150 5.86 21.73 0.68
N MET A 151 5.71 22.96 1.15
CA MET A 151 5.08 24.07 0.44
C MET A 151 6.15 24.93 -0.23
N TYR A 152 6.12 24.98 -1.57
CA TYR A 152 7.02 25.79 -2.36
C TYR A 152 6.42 27.19 -2.58
N PRO A 153 7.21 28.29 -2.56
CA PRO A 153 6.70 29.65 -2.69
C PRO A 153 5.80 29.87 -3.91
N GLN A 154 6.22 29.36 -5.06
CA GLN A 154 5.51 29.47 -6.35
C GLN A 154 4.69 28.21 -6.71
N GLY A 155 4.51 27.29 -5.76
CA GLY A 155 3.75 26.07 -6.00
C GLY A 155 2.24 26.34 -6.02
N ARG A 156 1.58 26.07 -7.15
CA ARG A 156 0.11 26.24 -7.30
C ARG A 156 -0.69 25.51 -6.22
N MET A 157 -0.41 24.23 -6.00
CA MET A 157 -1.04 23.47 -4.90
C MET A 157 -0.47 23.84 -3.52
N SER A 158 0.79 24.29 -3.45
CA SER A 158 1.35 24.80 -2.20
C SER A 158 0.63 26.04 -1.69
N HIS A 159 0.14 26.92 -2.59
CA HIS A 159 -0.75 28.02 -2.22
C HIS A 159 -1.99 27.51 -1.50
N HIS A 160 -2.67 26.51 -2.06
CA HIS A 160 -3.87 25.93 -1.47
C HIS A 160 -3.62 25.45 -0.02
N PHE A 161 -2.54 24.70 0.21
CA PHE A 161 -2.19 24.21 1.55
C PHE A 161 -1.77 25.32 2.52
N ARG A 162 -1.15 26.40 2.04
CA ARG A 162 -0.81 27.56 2.90
C ARG A 162 -2.07 28.23 3.45
N GLU A 163 -3.07 28.41 2.59
CA GLU A 163 -4.33 29.07 2.94
C GLU A 163 -5.25 28.21 3.80
N MET A 164 -5.20 26.87 3.65
CA MET A 164 -6.08 25.96 4.36
C MET A 164 -5.98 26.08 5.90
N ARG A 165 -7.15 26.16 6.55
CA ARG A 165 -7.35 26.26 8.00
C ARG A 165 -8.10 25.04 8.53
N VAL A 166 -7.91 24.72 9.81
CA VAL A 166 -8.69 23.68 10.49
C VAL A 166 -10.18 24.01 10.36
N GLY A 167 -10.98 23.03 9.96
CA GLY A 167 -12.39 23.20 9.61
C GLY A 167 -12.66 23.14 8.11
N ASP A 168 -11.67 23.47 7.27
CA ASP A 168 -11.79 23.42 5.81
C ASP A 168 -11.85 21.97 5.29
N TYR A 169 -12.16 21.82 4.00
CA TYR A 169 -12.27 20.52 3.34
C TYR A 169 -11.30 20.41 2.17
N MET A 170 -10.66 19.25 2.05
CA MET A 170 -9.90 18.84 0.87
C MET A 170 -10.73 17.93 -0.01
N GLU A 171 -10.77 18.19 -1.32
CA GLU A 171 -11.35 17.29 -2.30
C GLU A 171 -10.32 16.23 -2.71
N VAL A 172 -10.64 14.96 -2.50
CA VAL A 172 -9.75 13.81 -2.72
C VAL A 172 -10.41 12.76 -3.60
N LYS A 173 -9.66 12.26 -4.60
CA LYS A 173 -10.04 11.16 -5.48
C LYS A 173 -8.96 10.07 -5.45
N GLY A 174 -9.34 8.79 -5.43
CA GLY A 174 -8.39 7.69 -5.35
C GLY A 174 -9.04 6.33 -5.12
N PRO A 175 -8.27 5.24 -5.08
CA PRO A 175 -6.81 5.23 -5.23
C PRO A 175 -6.35 5.44 -6.69
N LYS A 176 -5.09 5.85 -6.87
CA LYS A 176 -4.41 6.05 -8.17
C LYS A 176 -3.01 5.45 -8.14
N GLY A 177 -2.46 5.15 -9.31
CA GLY A 177 -1.15 4.52 -9.47
C GLY A 177 -1.25 3.03 -9.83
N ARG A 178 -0.24 2.52 -10.53
CA ARG A 178 -0.17 1.12 -10.98
C ARG A 178 0.58 0.22 -10.01
N PHE A 179 1.53 0.80 -9.27
CA PHE A 179 2.33 0.06 -8.31
C PHE A 179 1.45 -0.36 -7.13
N LYS A 180 1.48 -1.65 -6.80
CA LYS A 180 0.78 -2.22 -5.65
C LYS A 180 1.69 -3.25 -4.99
N TYR A 181 2.08 -2.98 -3.76
CA TYR A 181 2.88 -3.89 -2.97
C TYR A 181 2.02 -5.03 -2.41
N GLN A 182 2.58 -6.23 -2.36
CA GLN A 182 2.05 -7.37 -1.62
C GLN A 182 3.15 -7.97 -0.72
N PRO A 183 2.82 -8.38 0.51
CA PRO A 183 3.80 -8.95 1.44
C PRO A 183 4.59 -10.10 0.81
N GLY A 184 5.91 -10.07 0.97
CA GLY A 184 6.81 -11.12 0.45
C GLY A 184 6.95 -11.17 -1.08
N GLN A 185 6.43 -10.21 -1.85
CA GLN A 185 6.59 -10.20 -3.31
C GLN A 185 8.05 -10.10 -3.78
N VAL A 186 8.92 -9.53 -2.95
CA VAL A 186 10.36 -9.38 -3.18
C VAL A 186 11.10 -9.61 -1.87
N ARG A 187 12.34 -10.09 -1.95
CA ARG A 187 13.20 -10.28 -0.77
C ARG A 187 13.69 -8.94 -0.22
N ALA A 188 13.98 -7.97 -1.08
CA ALA A 188 14.40 -6.64 -0.64
C ALA A 188 14.05 -5.52 -1.63
N PHE A 189 13.91 -4.31 -1.08
CA PHE A 189 13.85 -3.06 -1.82
C PHE A 189 15.14 -2.25 -1.68
N GLY A 190 15.57 -1.67 -2.80
CA GLY A 190 16.43 -0.48 -2.82
C GLY A 190 15.60 0.74 -3.20
N MET A 191 15.38 1.64 -2.26
CA MET A 191 14.54 2.83 -2.43
C MET A 191 15.42 4.07 -2.58
N LEU A 192 15.09 4.93 -3.54
CA LEU A 192 15.72 6.23 -3.74
C LEU A 192 14.67 7.33 -3.58
N ALA A 193 14.86 8.19 -2.60
CA ALA A 193 14.00 9.34 -2.36
C ALA A 193 14.78 10.64 -2.42
N GLY A 194 14.10 11.72 -2.84
CA GLY A 194 14.61 13.07 -2.76
C GLY A 194 13.51 14.05 -2.37
N GLY A 195 13.76 14.92 -1.39
CA GLY A 195 12.78 15.90 -0.91
C GLY A 195 11.42 15.28 -0.57
N SER A 196 10.33 15.79 -1.16
CA SER A 196 8.96 15.28 -0.95
C SER A 196 8.69 13.90 -1.53
N GLY A 197 9.60 13.35 -2.35
CA GLY A 197 9.49 12.00 -2.91
C GLY A 197 9.63 10.87 -1.87
N ILE A 198 9.81 11.21 -0.59
CA ILE A 198 9.90 10.24 0.51
C ILE A 198 8.55 9.60 0.87
N THR A 199 7.43 10.30 0.73
CA THR A 199 6.15 9.81 1.26
C THR A 199 5.67 8.48 0.65
N PRO A 200 5.85 8.18 -0.65
CA PRO A 200 5.55 6.86 -1.18
C PRO A 200 6.49 5.78 -0.65
N MET A 201 7.77 6.10 -0.42
CA MET A 201 8.74 5.16 0.16
C MET A 201 8.40 4.86 1.61
N PHE A 202 8.06 5.90 2.37
CA PHE A 202 7.64 5.78 3.76
C PHE A 202 6.39 4.92 3.91
N GLN A 203 5.39 5.08 3.04
CA GLN A 203 4.18 4.24 3.04
C GLN A 203 4.53 2.76 2.83
N VAL A 204 5.34 2.44 1.82
CA VAL A 204 5.74 1.05 1.53
C VAL A 204 6.60 0.49 2.68
N ALA A 205 7.56 1.26 3.18
CA ALA A 205 8.43 0.86 4.28
C ALA A 205 7.63 0.58 5.56
N ARG A 206 6.73 1.48 5.98
CA ARG A 206 5.85 1.24 7.14
C ARG A 206 5.03 -0.03 6.95
N ALA A 207 4.41 -0.23 5.78
CA ALA A 207 3.57 -1.39 5.53
C ALA A 207 4.32 -2.73 5.61
N ILE A 208 5.58 -2.76 5.17
CA ILE A 208 6.47 -3.93 5.28
C ILE A 208 6.88 -4.14 6.74
N LEU A 209 7.35 -3.08 7.39
CA LEU A 209 7.99 -3.18 8.69
C LEU A 209 6.98 -3.42 9.81
N GLU A 210 5.80 -2.82 9.75
CA GLU A 210 4.75 -2.99 10.75
C GLU A 210 3.96 -4.31 10.56
N ASN A 211 4.16 -5.02 9.45
CA ASN A 211 3.60 -6.35 9.24
C ASN A 211 4.55 -7.44 9.78
N PRO A 212 4.18 -8.17 10.86
CA PRO A 212 5.05 -9.20 11.44
C PRO A 212 5.22 -10.44 10.55
N HIS A 213 4.37 -10.62 9.55
CA HIS A 213 4.46 -11.74 8.60
C HIS A 213 5.25 -11.41 7.33
N ASP A 214 5.72 -10.17 7.21
CA ASP A 214 6.50 -9.73 6.07
C ASP A 214 8.00 -9.80 6.39
N THR A 215 8.79 -10.44 5.54
CA THR A 215 10.24 -10.56 5.74
C THR A 215 11.05 -9.71 4.77
N THR A 216 10.39 -8.93 3.91
CA THR A 216 11.05 -8.05 2.95
C THR A 216 11.95 -7.05 3.68
N LYS A 217 13.19 -6.90 3.20
CA LYS A 217 14.13 -5.87 3.68
C LYS A 217 13.99 -4.59 2.89
N VAL A 218 14.24 -3.45 3.50
CA VAL A 218 14.14 -2.13 2.87
C VAL A 218 15.45 -1.37 3.11
N HIS A 219 16.08 -0.95 2.02
CA HIS A 219 17.24 -0.08 2.02
C HIS A 219 16.86 1.23 1.36
N LEU A 220 16.98 2.35 2.06
CA LEU A 220 16.58 3.66 1.58
C LEU A 220 17.79 4.60 1.51
N ILE A 221 18.05 5.17 0.34
CA ILE A 221 18.89 6.36 0.20
C ILE A 221 17.97 7.57 0.10
N TYR A 222 18.12 8.53 1.02
CA TYR A 222 17.29 9.72 1.07
C TYR A 222 18.13 10.99 0.94
N ALA A 223 17.92 11.72 -0.15
CA ALA A 223 18.70 12.91 -0.50
C ALA A 223 17.93 14.23 -0.31
N ASN A 224 18.55 15.20 0.35
CA ASN A 224 17.99 16.53 0.61
C ASN A 224 19.06 17.63 0.43
N VAL A 225 18.67 18.90 0.44
CA VAL A 225 19.66 19.99 0.35
C VAL A 225 20.36 20.16 1.69
N THR A 226 19.61 20.40 2.76
CA THR A 226 20.14 20.52 4.13
C THR A 226 19.49 19.50 5.08
N VAL A 227 19.97 19.41 6.33
CA VAL A 227 19.36 18.58 7.39
C VAL A 227 17.90 18.98 7.65
N ASP A 228 17.62 20.29 7.69
CA ASP A 228 16.28 20.83 7.95
C ASP A 228 15.26 20.50 6.85
N ASP A 229 15.75 20.08 5.68
CA ASP A 229 14.92 19.66 4.56
C ASP A 229 14.48 18.19 4.63
N ILE A 230 15.04 17.39 5.55
CA ILE A 230 14.73 15.96 5.69
C ILE A 230 13.32 15.81 6.28
N LEU A 231 12.36 15.43 5.44
CA LEU A 231 10.99 15.19 5.87
C LEU A 231 10.89 13.84 6.58
N LEU A 232 10.07 13.77 7.62
CA LEU A 232 9.82 12.54 8.40
C LEU A 232 11.08 11.97 9.05
N LYS A 233 12.07 12.81 9.37
CA LYS A 233 13.37 12.36 9.88
C LYS A 233 13.22 11.52 11.16
N GLU A 234 12.43 12.01 12.12
CA GLU A 234 12.21 11.34 13.40
C GLU A 234 11.51 9.99 13.21
N GLU A 235 10.51 9.93 12.34
CA GLU A 235 9.78 8.71 12.04
C GLU A 235 10.67 7.68 11.31
N LEU A 236 11.50 8.13 10.36
CA LEU A 236 12.45 7.28 9.64
C LEU A 236 13.54 6.73 10.57
N ASP A 237 14.12 7.57 11.43
CA ASP A 237 15.11 7.14 12.42
C ASP A 237 14.48 6.17 13.44
N GLY A 238 13.21 6.40 13.80
CA GLY A 238 12.43 5.48 14.62
C GLY A 238 12.23 4.11 13.95
N LEU A 239 11.89 4.07 12.65
CA LEU A 239 11.83 2.81 11.90
C LEU A 239 13.18 2.10 11.87
N ALA A 240 14.28 2.84 11.69
CA ALA A 240 15.62 2.26 11.62
C ALA A 240 16.05 1.66 12.97
N SER A 241 15.66 2.33 14.06
CA SER A 241 15.93 1.89 15.43
C SER A 241 15.08 0.68 15.83
N ASN A 242 13.79 0.67 15.44
CA ASN A 242 12.86 -0.41 15.78
C ASN A 242 13.04 -1.67 14.93
N TYR A 243 13.56 -1.53 13.70
CA TYR A 243 13.72 -2.64 12.76
C TYR A 243 15.13 -2.71 12.16
N PRO A 244 16.20 -2.77 12.98
CA PRO A 244 17.58 -2.60 12.50
C PRO A 244 18.03 -3.68 11.51
N ASP A 245 17.45 -4.88 11.56
CA ASP A 245 17.79 -5.99 10.66
C ASP A 245 17.05 -5.96 9.31
N ARG A 246 15.96 -5.17 9.22
CA ARG A 246 15.10 -5.09 8.05
C ARG A 246 15.06 -3.71 7.40
N PHE A 247 15.38 -2.64 8.11
CA PHE A 247 15.40 -1.28 7.56
C PHE A 247 16.77 -0.63 7.74
N LYS A 248 17.35 -0.21 6.62
CA LYS A 248 18.58 0.59 6.57
C LYS A 248 18.28 1.89 5.84
N ILE A 249 18.68 3.01 6.42
CA ILE A 249 18.56 4.33 5.79
C ILE A 249 19.94 4.98 5.70
N TYR A 250 20.22 5.59 4.57
CA TYR A 250 21.41 6.38 4.32
C TYR A 250 20.99 7.77 3.82
N TYR A 251 21.37 8.80 4.57
CA TYR A 251 21.07 10.18 4.22
C TYR A 251 22.17 10.77 3.36
N ALA A 252 21.81 11.56 2.34
CA ALA A 252 22.74 12.32 1.53
C ALA A 252 22.33 13.80 1.45
N LEU A 253 23.27 14.72 1.57
CA LEU A 253 23.01 16.17 1.59
C LEU A 253 23.85 16.92 0.56
N ASN A 254 23.23 17.85 -0.17
CA ASN A 254 23.99 18.77 -1.03
C ASN A 254 24.79 19.81 -0.24
N GLN A 255 24.25 20.26 0.90
CA GLN A 255 24.82 21.27 1.79
C GLN A 255 24.82 20.70 3.22
N PRO A 256 25.72 19.75 3.52
CA PRO A 256 25.81 19.17 4.86
C PRO A 256 26.35 20.18 5.88
N PRO A 257 26.04 20.01 7.18
CA PRO A 257 26.77 20.69 8.25
C PRO A 257 28.24 20.25 8.30
N GLU A 258 29.07 20.96 9.05
CA GLU A 258 30.51 20.67 9.18
C GLU A 258 30.78 19.24 9.66
N VAL A 259 29.94 18.73 10.57
CA VAL A 259 29.98 17.34 11.05
C VAL A 259 28.86 16.56 10.38
N TRP A 260 29.19 15.72 9.41
CA TRP A 260 28.24 14.91 8.65
C TRP A 260 28.84 13.56 8.26
N ASP A 261 28.17 12.49 8.69
CA ASP A 261 28.62 11.10 8.45
C ASP A 261 27.90 10.44 7.25
N GLY A 262 27.02 11.18 6.57
CA GLY A 262 26.25 10.70 5.43
C GLY A 262 26.87 11.06 4.08
N GLY A 263 26.10 10.85 3.01
CA GLY A 263 26.53 11.16 1.65
C GLY A 263 26.59 12.67 1.40
N VAL A 264 27.48 13.10 0.52
CA VAL A 264 27.61 14.51 0.11
C VAL A 264 27.34 14.65 -1.39
N GLY A 265 26.48 15.60 -1.74
CA GLY A 265 26.08 15.87 -3.12
C GLY A 265 24.88 15.05 -3.60
N PHE A 266 24.82 14.84 -4.91
CA PHE A 266 23.76 14.03 -5.52
C PHE A 266 24.00 12.54 -5.27
N VAL A 267 22.92 11.75 -5.31
CA VAL A 267 23.00 10.28 -5.22
C VAL A 267 23.88 9.76 -6.36
N SER A 268 25.01 9.15 -6.00
CA SER A 268 25.97 8.61 -6.97
C SER A 268 25.79 7.11 -7.16
N LYS A 269 26.42 6.56 -8.20
CA LYS A 269 26.44 5.11 -8.44
C LYS A 269 27.08 4.36 -7.27
N GLU A 270 28.12 4.92 -6.68
CA GLU A 270 28.86 4.36 -5.56
C GLU A 270 27.96 4.26 -4.33
N MET A 271 27.23 5.33 -4.00
CA MET A 271 26.25 5.30 -2.90
C MET A 271 25.20 4.20 -3.10
N ILE A 272 24.71 4.03 -4.33
CA ILE A 272 23.73 2.98 -4.65
C ILE A 272 24.34 1.59 -4.53
N GLN A 273 25.59 1.41 -4.95
CA GLN A 273 26.28 0.12 -4.85
C GLN A 273 26.56 -0.26 -3.39
N GLU A 274 26.87 0.72 -2.54
CA GLU A 274 27.21 0.51 -1.14
C GLU A 274 25.97 0.33 -0.24
N HIS A 275 24.93 1.14 -0.44
CA HIS A 275 23.81 1.20 0.50
C HIS A 275 22.52 0.51 0.03
N CYS A 276 22.39 0.19 -1.26
CA CYS A 276 21.27 -0.60 -1.77
C CYS A 276 21.67 -2.05 -2.05
N PRO A 277 20.74 -3.00 -1.99
CA PRO A 277 21.03 -4.39 -2.28
C PRO A 277 21.43 -4.57 -3.76
N ALA A 278 22.35 -5.51 -3.99
CA ALA A 278 22.81 -5.86 -5.33
C ALA A 278 21.64 -6.32 -6.21
N PRO A 279 21.61 -5.98 -7.52
CA PRO A 279 20.53 -6.42 -8.41
C PRO A 279 20.36 -7.95 -8.41
N ALA A 280 19.12 -8.41 -8.27
CA ALA A 280 18.72 -9.81 -8.38
C ALA A 280 17.27 -9.88 -8.85
N SER A 281 16.80 -11.04 -9.32
CA SER A 281 15.42 -11.22 -9.79
C SER A 281 14.37 -11.04 -8.70
N ASP A 282 14.77 -11.22 -7.44
CA ASP A 282 13.93 -11.09 -6.25
C ASP A 282 14.16 -9.79 -5.47
N ILE A 283 14.85 -8.82 -6.09
CA ILE A 283 15.12 -7.48 -5.54
C ILE A 283 14.53 -6.43 -6.47
N GLN A 284 13.84 -5.45 -5.89
CA GLN A 284 13.27 -4.34 -6.65
C GLN A 284 13.89 -3.01 -6.23
N LYS A 285 14.36 -2.23 -7.21
CA LYS A 285 14.77 -0.85 -7.00
C LYS A 285 13.66 0.09 -7.41
N VAL A 286 13.32 1.06 -6.56
CA VAL A 286 12.21 2.00 -6.78
C VAL A 286 12.58 3.42 -6.38
N ASN A 287 12.02 4.38 -7.08
CA ASN A 287 12.00 5.80 -6.76
C ASN A 287 10.55 6.33 -6.82
N HIS A 288 10.35 7.61 -6.47
CA HIS A 288 8.99 8.18 -6.40
C HIS A 288 8.24 8.10 -7.74
N LYS A 289 8.92 8.24 -8.89
CA LYS A 289 8.31 8.11 -10.22
C LYS A 289 7.88 6.68 -10.50
N ASN A 290 8.66 5.68 -10.08
CA ASN A 290 8.26 4.28 -10.22
C ASN A 290 6.95 4.00 -9.47
N ILE A 291 6.76 4.57 -8.27
CA ILE A 291 5.56 4.33 -7.46
C ILE A 291 4.37 5.15 -7.96
N ILE A 292 4.57 6.45 -8.26
CA ILE A 292 3.48 7.35 -8.66
C ILE A 292 3.09 7.13 -10.12
N ASP A 293 4.06 7.13 -11.03
CA ASP A 293 3.83 7.13 -12.48
C ASP A 293 3.89 5.72 -13.08
N GLY A 294 4.46 4.75 -12.37
CA GLY A 294 4.63 3.38 -12.86
C GLY A 294 5.74 3.23 -13.90
N GLU A 295 6.63 4.22 -14.02
CA GLU A 295 7.82 4.12 -14.86
C GLU A 295 8.75 3.04 -14.30
N VAL A 296 9.53 2.33 -15.13
CA VAL A 296 10.61 1.44 -14.68
C VAL A 296 11.90 2.25 -14.62
N LEU A 297 12.79 1.97 -13.66
CA LEU A 297 14.12 2.55 -13.65
C LEU A 297 14.86 2.13 -14.93
N SER A 298 14.80 2.96 -15.97
CA SER A 298 15.79 2.90 -17.05
C SER A 298 17.14 3.17 -16.39
N GLY A 299 18.18 2.38 -16.68
CA GLY A 299 19.46 2.34 -15.94
C GLY A 299 20.32 3.60 -15.91
N ARG A 300 19.72 4.79 -15.83
CA ARG A 300 20.33 6.07 -15.49
C ARG A 300 19.68 6.53 -14.17
N VAL A 301 20.40 6.27 -13.07
CA VAL A 301 20.26 7.10 -11.87
C VAL A 301 21.26 8.24 -12.01
#